data_AF-A0A842L6A6-F1
#
_entry.id   AF-A0A842L6A6-F1
#
_cell.length_a   1.000
_cell.length_b   1.000
_cell.length_c   1.000
_cell.angle_alpha   90.00
_cell.angle_beta   90.00
_cell.angle_gamma   90.00
#
_symmetry.space_group_name_H-M   'P 1'
#
loop_
_entity.id
_entity.type
_entity.pdbx_description
1 polymer ?
#
loop_
_entity_poly.entity_id
_entity_poly.type
_entity_poly.pdbx_seq_one_letter_code
_entity_poly.pdbx_strand_id
1 'polypeptide(L)'
;MDEVIICEKPRSSEKIARALFPNAKKKKYKKIYYWVHQEEDKKTIIIPAAGHLYTLKPKNPNEELFFDLEWAPVPEVDKKKRYIQDYIDAIDGLAKNADKYLHACDYDIEGTLIGYNVLKHICGEEALQKTLRMKFSTLTRDDIIKAYKNPIELDYGQVDSGIARHVLDFIFGVNISRSLMKSVKESTNRFIKLSAGRVQTPALSILVDREKAIRKFKPEPYWIIKAILENDIIALNQRGKIFQKNKVKSVLGTCKGKDAIIEEVKINRITRMPPAPFNLGGLQAEAYKVFGLSPKKTQSIAQNLYIEGYISYPRTSSQKLPKTIDYEKIFKGLSKDPRFKEKITNLKKPLKPHEGKKEDEAHPAIHPTGLLPEKLGKYEKKVYELIVYRFISVFGEKALIESMNTKLDIGGEIFKFSRKRVVKMGWMEQYPYQKIEDEKFPEFEEGEKIPVKEVKAEERETKPPSRYNEASLIKEMEKRGLGTKSTRADIISILYDRKYI
;
A
#
# COMPACT_ATOMS: atom_id res chain seq x y z
N MET A 1 -21.30 5.39 37.58
CA MET A 1 -21.06 5.93 36.22
C MET A 1 -20.64 4.80 35.31
N ASP A 2 -21.49 4.46 34.34
CA ASP A 2 -21.25 3.37 33.38
C ASP A 2 -20.62 3.94 32.10
N GLU A 3 -19.43 3.45 31.76
CA GLU A 3 -18.68 3.84 30.56
C GLU A 3 -18.55 2.65 29.61
N VAL A 4 -18.77 2.88 28.31
CA VAL A 4 -18.60 1.85 27.28
C VAL A 4 -17.55 2.28 26.26
N ILE A 5 -16.61 1.38 25.96
CA ILE A 5 -15.62 1.54 24.90
C ILE A 5 -15.95 0.58 23.74
N ILE A 6 -16.37 1.13 22.60
CA ILE A 6 -16.67 0.37 21.38
C ILE A 6 -15.41 0.23 20.53
N CYS A 7 -14.95 -1.00 20.32
CA CYS A 7 -13.76 -1.32 19.53
C CYS A 7 -14.14 -1.99 18.21
N GLU A 8 -13.29 -1.91 17.18
CA GLU A 8 -13.60 -2.57 15.90
C GLU A 8 -13.44 -4.09 15.95
N LYS A 9 -12.37 -4.60 16.57
CA LYS A 9 -12.02 -6.02 16.56
C LYS A 9 -11.81 -6.56 17.97
N PRO A 10 -12.06 -7.86 18.22
CA PRO A 10 -11.81 -8.48 19.52
C PRO A 10 -10.37 -8.28 20.01
N ARG A 11 -9.39 -8.39 19.12
CA ARG A 11 -7.98 -8.19 19.50
C ARG A 11 -7.67 -6.74 19.88
N SER A 12 -8.23 -5.76 19.18
CA SER A 12 -8.13 -4.35 19.55
C SER A 12 -8.77 -4.08 20.91
N SER A 13 -9.95 -4.65 21.20
CA SER A 13 -10.57 -4.53 22.54
C SER A 13 -9.70 -5.10 23.66
N GLU A 14 -9.00 -6.21 23.42
CA GLU A 14 -8.06 -6.79 24.39
C GLU A 14 -6.84 -5.90 24.63
N LYS A 15 -6.25 -5.35 23.56
CA LYS A 15 -5.12 -4.42 23.68
C LYS A 15 -5.52 -3.16 24.45
N ILE A 16 -6.68 -2.58 24.12
CA ILE A 16 -7.20 -1.39 24.81
C ILE A 16 -7.50 -1.71 26.27
N ALA A 17 -8.16 -2.82 26.57
CA ALA A 17 -8.45 -3.23 27.93
C ALA A 17 -7.17 -3.38 28.77
N ARG A 18 -6.17 -4.12 28.28
CA ARG A 18 -4.90 -4.32 29.01
C ARG A 18 -4.08 -3.03 29.15
N ALA A 19 -4.16 -2.13 28.17
CA ALA A 19 -3.45 -0.86 28.20
C ALA A 19 -4.03 0.09 29.25
N LEU A 20 -5.36 0.24 29.28
CA LEU A 20 -6.06 1.15 30.19
C LEU A 20 -6.21 0.56 31.59
N PHE A 21 -6.58 -0.73 31.66
CA PHE A 21 -7.01 -1.39 32.88
C PHE A 21 -6.32 -2.77 33.00
N PRO A 22 -5.08 -2.84 33.54
CA PRO A 22 -4.33 -4.08 33.66
C PRO A 22 -5.09 -5.22 34.36
N ASN A 23 -6.00 -4.87 35.28
CA ASN A 23 -6.82 -5.81 36.04
C ASN A 23 -8.22 -6.05 35.43
N ALA A 24 -8.47 -5.60 34.19
CA ALA A 24 -9.75 -5.86 33.52
C ALA A 24 -10.01 -7.36 33.36
N LYS A 25 -11.22 -7.79 33.71
CA LYS A 25 -11.64 -9.18 33.63
C LYS A 25 -12.25 -9.46 32.26
N LYS A 26 -11.77 -10.50 31.59
CA LYS A 26 -12.39 -11.02 30.37
C LYS A 26 -13.68 -11.76 30.74
N LYS A 27 -14.82 -11.31 30.22
CA LYS A 27 -16.14 -11.93 30.40
C LYS A 27 -16.72 -12.37 29.06
N LYS A 28 -17.80 -13.14 29.12
CA LYS A 28 -18.51 -13.65 27.95
C LYS A 28 -20.00 -13.36 28.09
N TYR A 29 -20.60 -12.79 27.05
CA TYR A 29 -22.06 -12.65 26.91
C TYR A 29 -22.49 -13.51 25.72
N LYS A 30 -23.28 -14.54 25.99
CA LYS A 30 -23.57 -15.60 25.02
C LYS A 30 -22.27 -16.15 24.40
N LYS A 31 -21.98 -15.83 23.14
CA LYS A 31 -20.78 -16.25 22.40
C LYS A 31 -19.68 -15.19 22.32
N ILE A 32 -19.96 -13.96 22.73
CA ILE A 32 -19.08 -12.81 22.53
C ILE A 32 -18.26 -12.53 23.78
N TYR A 33 -16.95 -12.42 23.61
CA TYR A 33 -16.06 -11.99 24.67
C TYR A 33 -15.96 -10.47 24.72
N TYR A 34 -15.99 -9.93 25.93
CA TYR A 34 -15.80 -8.52 26.22
C TYR A 34 -14.93 -8.38 27.48
N TRP A 35 -14.49 -7.16 27.78
CA TRP A 35 -13.70 -6.87 28.97
C TRP A 35 -14.49 -5.94 29.88
N VAL A 36 -14.36 -6.16 31.19
CA VAL A 36 -14.95 -5.28 32.20
C VAL A 36 -13.91 -4.88 33.23
N HIS A 37 -13.90 -3.60 33.56
CA HIS A 37 -13.17 -3.06 34.69
C HIS A 37 -14.17 -2.38 35.62
N GLN A 38 -14.05 -2.66 36.92
CA GLN A 38 -14.87 -2.05 37.97
C GLN A 38 -13.90 -1.39 38.94
N GLU A 39 -14.11 -0.10 39.19
CA GLU A 39 -13.41 0.69 40.20
C GLU A 39 -14.47 1.49 40.94
N GLU A 40 -14.70 1.14 42.22
CA GLU A 40 -15.75 1.74 43.06
C GLU A 40 -17.10 1.81 42.31
N ASP A 41 -17.61 3.01 42.07
CA ASP A 41 -18.89 3.29 41.40
C ASP A 41 -18.76 3.44 39.87
N LYS A 42 -17.58 3.23 39.29
CA LYS A 42 -17.35 3.28 37.84
C LYS A 42 -17.21 1.88 37.25
N LYS A 43 -18.12 1.55 36.33
CA LYS A 43 -18.06 0.32 35.53
C LYS A 43 -17.68 0.66 34.10
N THR A 44 -16.59 0.10 33.61
CA THR A 44 -16.15 0.27 32.22
C THR A 44 -16.27 -1.04 31.46
N ILE A 45 -17.07 -1.05 30.40
CA ILE A 45 -17.24 -2.19 29.48
C ILE A 45 -16.48 -1.89 28.19
N ILE A 46 -15.64 -2.81 27.74
CA ILE A 46 -14.92 -2.72 26.46
C ILE A 46 -15.37 -3.87 25.58
N ILE A 47 -16.04 -3.53 24.47
CA ILE A 47 -16.73 -4.52 23.63
C ILE A 47 -16.41 -4.31 22.14
N PRO A 48 -16.15 -5.40 21.38
CA PRO A 48 -15.86 -5.30 19.96
C PRO A 48 -17.12 -5.39 19.07
N ALA A 49 -17.15 -4.64 17.97
CA ALA A 49 -18.16 -4.74 16.90
C ALA A 49 -17.84 -5.83 15.85
N ALA A 50 -16.62 -6.35 15.82
CA ALA A 50 -16.11 -7.29 14.81
C ALA A 50 -16.15 -6.81 13.34
N GLY A 51 -16.51 -5.55 13.07
CA GLY A 51 -16.62 -4.95 11.75
C GLY A 51 -17.97 -4.29 11.55
N HIS A 52 -18.43 -4.20 10.30
CA HIS A 52 -19.78 -3.70 9.97
C HIS A 52 -20.87 -4.62 10.52
N LEU A 53 -21.64 -4.14 11.51
CA LEU A 53 -22.84 -4.81 12.04
C LEU A 53 -24.11 -4.44 11.26
N TYR A 54 -24.11 -3.29 10.59
CA TYR A 54 -25.20 -2.78 9.75
C TYR A 54 -24.73 -2.63 8.30
N THR A 55 -25.67 -2.74 7.37
CA THR A 55 -25.48 -2.56 5.91
C THR A 55 -26.74 -1.93 5.31
N LEU A 56 -26.65 -1.47 4.07
CA LEU A 56 -27.80 -0.93 3.34
C LEU A 56 -28.69 -2.02 2.75
N LYS A 57 -30.00 -1.79 2.77
CA LYS A 57 -31.03 -2.52 2.02
C LYS A 57 -32.03 -1.54 1.39
N PRO A 58 -32.74 -1.91 0.31
CA PRO A 58 -33.80 -1.06 -0.23
C PRO A 58 -34.99 -1.04 0.74
N LYS A 59 -35.63 0.11 0.90
CA LYS A 59 -36.88 0.19 1.70
C LYS A 59 -38.00 -0.60 1.04
N ASN A 60 -38.12 -0.50 -0.28
CA ASN A 60 -39.07 -1.28 -1.07
C ASN A 60 -38.32 -2.29 -1.97
N PRO A 61 -38.30 -3.58 -1.63
CA PRO A 61 -37.57 -4.59 -2.41
C PRO A 61 -38.21 -4.88 -3.78
N ASN A 62 -39.45 -4.43 -4.02
CA ASN A 62 -40.18 -4.66 -5.27
C ASN A 62 -39.88 -3.62 -6.36
N GLU A 63 -39.16 -2.55 -6.03
CA GLU A 63 -38.75 -1.56 -7.03
C GLU A 63 -37.79 -2.16 -8.06
N GLU A 64 -37.88 -1.68 -9.30
CA GLU A 64 -36.99 -2.11 -10.37
C GLU A 64 -35.56 -1.62 -10.11
N LEU A 65 -35.44 -0.34 -9.75
CA LEU A 65 -34.21 0.36 -9.37
C LEU A 65 -34.32 0.81 -7.92
N PHE A 66 -33.25 0.63 -7.15
CA PHE A 66 -33.18 0.98 -5.75
C PHE A 66 -32.46 2.30 -5.55
N PHE A 67 -33.21 3.32 -5.14
CA PHE A 67 -32.69 4.63 -4.76
C PHE A 67 -32.98 4.98 -3.30
N ASP A 68 -34.11 4.50 -2.75
CA ASP A 68 -34.43 4.69 -1.34
C ASP A 68 -33.90 3.52 -0.50
N LEU A 69 -32.93 3.82 0.36
CA LEU A 69 -32.17 2.86 1.14
C LEU A 69 -32.29 3.13 2.63
N GLU A 70 -32.16 2.07 3.42
CA GLU A 70 -32.07 2.15 4.87
C GLU A 70 -30.96 1.24 5.42
N TRP A 71 -30.41 1.61 6.57
CA TRP A 71 -29.47 0.78 7.31
C TRP A 71 -30.22 -0.31 8.06
N ALA A 72 -29.78 -1.55 7.88
CA ALA A 72 -30.34 -2.72 8.53
C ALA A 72 -29.23 -3.62 9.10
N PRO A 73 -29.50 -4.39 10.15
CA PRO A 73 -28.61 -5.44 10.62
C PRO A 73 -28.15 -6.35 9.48
N VAL A 74 -26.85 -6.61 9.39
CA VAL A 74 -26.29 -7.47 8.34
C VAL A 74 -26.97 -8.86 8.28
N PRO A 75 -27.33 -9.54 9.39
CA PRO A 75 -28.03 -10.82 9.35
C PRO A 75 -29.40 -10.79 8.66
N GLU A 76 -30.07 -9.65 8.59
CA GLU A 76 -31.34 -9.50 7.85
C GLU A 76 -31.11 -9.55 6.33
N VAL A 77 -29.98 -9.02 5.87
CA VAL A 77 -29.63 -8.90 4.44
C VAL A 77 -28.84 -10.13 3.96
N ASP A 78 -27.90 -10.62 4.78
CA ASP A 78 -27.07 -11.78 4.49
C ASP A 78 -27.18 -12.84 5.59
N LYS A 79 -28.09 -13.79 5.38
CA LYS A 79 -28.34 -14.92 6.29
C LYS A 79 -27.10 -15.79 6.56
N LYS A 80 -26.03 -15.71 5.76
CA LYS A 80 -24.78 -16.44 6.02
C LYS A 80 -23.97 -15.82 7.16
N LYS A 81 -24.25 -14.57 7.51
CA LYS A 81 -23.56 -13.82 8.57
C LYS A 81 -24.31 -13.79 9.89
N ARG A 82 -25.08 -14.85 10.22
CA ARG A 82 -25.82 -14.97 11.50
C ARG A 82 -24.98 -14.75 12.76
N TYR A 83 -23.68 -15.06 12.73
CA TYR A 83 -22.78 -14.82 13.87
C TYR A 83 -22.69 -13.32 14.26
N ILE A 84 -23.01 -12.40 13.34
CA ILE A 84 -23.07 -10.96 13.60
C ILE A 84 -24.20 -10.63 14.58
N GLN A 85 -25.29 -11.40 14.58
CA GLN A 85 -26.39 -11.23 15.53
C GLN A 85 -25.90 -11.39 16.98
N ASP A 86 -24.98 -12.33 17.23
CA ASP A 86 -24.41 -12.55 18.56
C ASP A 86 -23.69 -11.28 19.06
N TYR A 87 -23.06 -10.48 18.17
CA TYR A 87 -22.43 -9.20 18.51
C TYR A 87 -23.46 -8.09 18.75
N ILE A 88 -24.50 -8.01 17.92
CA ILE A 88 -25.58 -7.03 18.09
C ILE A 88 -26.26 -7.23 19.45
N ASP A 89 -26.66 -8.47 19.76
CA ASP A 89 -27.28 -8.83 21.04
C ASP A 89 -26.37 -8.51 22.24
N ALA A 90 -25.07 -8.76 22.10
CA ALA A 90 -24.11 -8.47 23.16
C ALA A 90 -23.96 -6.97 23.41
N ILE A 91 -23.96 -6.15 22.36
CA ILE A 91 -23.89 -4.68 22.48
C ILE A 91 -25.21 -4.14 23.02
N ASP A 92 -26.37 -4.59 22.52
CA ASP A 92 -27.68 -4.15 23.04
C ASP A 92 -27.82 -4.47 24.54
N GLY A 93 -27.46 -5.69 24.95
CA GLY A 93 -27.58 -6.11 26.34
C GLY A 93 -26.55 -5.51 27.31
N LEU A 94 -25.39 -5.05 26.82
CA LEU A 94 -24.29 -4.57 27.69
C LEU A 94 -24.01 -3.08 27.57
N ALA A 95 -24.41 -2.42 26.49
CA ALA A 95 -23.95 -1.07 26.16
C ALA A 95 -25.06 -0.03 25.99
N LYS A 96 -26.34 -0.40 25.92
CA LYS A 96 -27.42 0.52 25.53
C LYS A 96 -27.65 1.73 26.45
N ASN A 97 -27.46 1.56 27.76
CA ASN A 97 -27.83 2.57 28.76
C ASN A 97 -26.59 3.11 29.51
N ALA A 98 -25.48 3.32 28.81
CA ALA A 98 -24.28 3.86 29.44
C ALA A 98 -24.38 5.38 29.64
N ASP A 99 -23.72 5.88 30.69
CA ASP A 99 -23.60 7.32 30.94
C ASP A 99 -22.64 7.98 29.94
N LYS A 100 -21.66 7.22 29.44
CA LYS A 100 -20.63 7.72 28.52
C LYS A 100 -20.15 6.66 27.55
N TYR A 101 -19.89 7.06 26.30
CA TYR A 101 -19.32 6.21 25.27
C TYR A 101 -17.97 6.73 24.79
N LEU A 102 -17.05 5.80 24.54
CA LEU A 102 -15.79 6.05 23.84
C LEU A 102 -15.74 5.19 22.58
N HIS A 103 -15.71 5.85 21.44
CA HIS A 103 -15.55 5.20 20.16
C HIS A 103 -14.05 4.97 19.87
N ALA A 104 -13.64 3.71 19.85
CA ALA A 104 -12.25 3.26 19.71
C ALA A 104 -12.04 2.27 18.54
N CYS A 105 -12.83 2.38 17.47
CA CYS A 105 -12.48 1.69 16.21
C CYS A 105 -11.27 2.35 15.55
N ASP A 106 -10.69 1.71 14.53
CA ASP A 106 -9.55 2.27 13.80
C ASP A 106 -9.89 3.68 13.30
N TYR A 107 -8.93 4.61 13.33
CA TYR A 107 -9.18 6.03 13.04
C TYR A 107 -9.16 6.34 11.53
N ASP A 108 -9.94 5.58 10.75
CA ASP A 108 -10.25 5.87 9.35
C ASP A 108 -11.76 6.05 9.13
N ILE A 109 -12.15 6.43 7.91
CA ILE A 109 -13.56 6.62 7.52
C ILE A 109 -14.39 5.36 7.81
N GLU A 110 -13.83 4.16 7.58
CA GLU A 110 -14.56 2.90 7.83
C GLU A 110 -14.76 2.65 9.32
N GLY A 111 -13.72 2.77 10.13
CA GLY A 111 -13.80 2.59 11.57
C GLY A 111 -14.74 3.60 12.21
N THR A 112 -14.71 4.86 11.76
CA THR A 112 -15.65 5.91 12.19
C THR A 112 -17.10 5.55 11.86
N LEU A 113 -17.37 5.07 10.65
CA LEU A 113 -18.73 4.64 10.26
C LEU A 113 -19.20 3.40 11.04
N ILE A 114 -18.31 2.43 11.30
CA ILE A 114 -18.64 1.23 12.07
C ILE A 114 -19.11 1.62 13.47
N GLY A 115 -18.35 2.45 14.19
CA GLY A 115 -18.74 2.86 15.54
C GLY A 115 -19.97 3.75 15.54
N TYR A 116 -20.11 4.66 14.58
CA TYR A 116 -21.31 5.47 14.42
C TYR A 116 -22.57 4.62 14.27
N ASN A 117 -22.56 3.61 13.39
CA ASN A 117 -23.70 2.73 13.18
C ASN A 117 -24.03 1.91 14.42
N VAL A 118 -23.01 1.44 15.16
CA VAL A 118 -23.20 0.75 16.45
C VAL A 118 -23.90 1.65 17.45
N LEU A 119 -23.37 2.86 17.65
CA LEU A 119 -23.90 3.80 18.62
C LEU A 119 -25.32 4.22 18.25
N LYS A 120 -25.54 4.63 17.00
CA LYS A 120 -26.86 5.09 16.53
C LYS A 120 -27.92 4.00 16.57
N HIS A 121 -27.65 2.83 16.00
CA HIS A 121 -28.69 1.84 15.74
C HIS A 121 -28.83 0.78 16.84
N ILE A 122 -27.81 0.56 17.66
CA ILE A 122 -27.88 -0.39 18.79
C ILE A 122 -28.06 0.35 20.11
N CYS A 123 -27.21 1.35 20.38
CA CYS A 123 -27.27 2.10 21.65
C CYS A 123 -28.32 3.22 21.64
N GLY A 124 -28.77 3.68 20.47
CA GLY A 124 -29.77 4.74 20.30
C GLY A 124 -29.17 6.11 19.99
N GLU A 125 -29.98 7.02 19.44
CA GLU A 125 -29.49 8.34 19.01
C GLU A 125 -28.94 9.19 20.16
N GLU A 126 -29.51 9.07 21.37
CA GLU A 126 -28.99 9.75 22.56
C GLU A 126 -27.57 9.31 22.93
N ALA A 127 -27.14 8.10 22.56
CA ALA A 127 -25.78 7.63 22.81
C ALA A 127 -24.74 8.47 22.03
N LEU A 128 -25.12 9.02 20.86
CA LEU A 128 -24.22 9.87 20.07
C LEU A 128 -23.87 11.17 20.82
N GLN A 129 -24.82 11.74 21.57
CA GLN A 129 -24.58 12.94 22.38
C GLN A 129 -23.65 12.67 23.57
N LYS A 130 -23.57 11.42 24.01
CA LYS A 130 -22.72 10.95 25.12
C LYS A 130 -21.39 10.35 24.62
N THR A 131 -21.09 10.45 23.32
CA THR A 131 -19.92 9.82 22.68
C THR A 131 -18.76 10.77 22.51
N LEU A 132 -17.57 10.31 22.87
CA LEU A 132 -16.30 10.90 22.43
C LEU A 132 -15.48 9.87 21.64
N ARG A 133 -14.55 10.34 20.79
CA ARG A 133 -13.72 9.55 19.90
C ARG A 133 -12.30 9.43 20.44
N MET A 134 -11.80 8.19 20.57
CA MET A 134 -10.39 7.93 20.82
C MET A 134 -9.62 7.98 19.49
N LYS A 135 -8.65 8.89 19.38
CA LYS A 135 -7.75 9.02 18.22
C LYS A 135 -6.36 8.47 18.55
N PHE A 136 -5.99 7.36 17.92
CA PHE A 136 -4.66 6.76 18.05
C PHE A 136 -4.16 6.23 16.70
N SER A 137 -2.84 6.30 16.50
CA SER A 137 -2.17 5.78 15.29
C SER A 137 -1.36 4.51 15.55
N THR A 138 -1.19 4.10 16.81
CA THR A 138 -0.63 2.81 17.20
C THR A 138 -1.47 2.20 18.32
N LEU A 139 -1.38 0.87 18.50
CA LEU A 139 -1.98 0.18 19.65
C LEU A 139 -0.96 -0.06 20.77
N THR A 140 0.01 0.85 20.91
CA THR A 140 0.92 0.85 22.07
C THR A 140 0.20 1.37 23.31
N ARG A 141 0.68 0.95 24.50
CA ARG A 141 0.07 1.37 25.77
C ARG A 141 0.01 2.88 25.92
N ASP A 142 1.09 3.58 25.57
CA ASP A 142 1.20 5.03 25.73
C ASP A 142 0.21 5.79 24.83
N ASP A 143 0.10 5.39 23.56
CA ASP A 143 -0.84 5.99 22.61
C ASP A 143 -2.30 5.75 23.02
N ILE A 144 -2.62 4.55 23.49
CA ILE A 144 -3.98 4.21 23.96
C ILE A 144 -4.35 5.04 25.19
N ILE A 145 -3.44 5.15 26.18
CA ILE A 145 -3.67 5.97 27.38
C ILE A 145 -3.82 7.44 27.00
N LYS A 146 -2.99 7.95 26.10
CA LYS A 146 -3.08 9.34 25.62
C LYS A 146 -4.42 9.61 24.94
N ALA A 147 -4.89 8.70 24.09
CA ALA A 147 -6.17 8.81 23.39
C ALA A 147 -7.38 8.69 24.34
N TYR A 148 -7.28 7.89 25.40
CA TYR A 148 -8.32 7.78 26.43
C TYR A 148 -8.40 9.03 27.30
N LYS A 149 -7.25 9.64 27.64
CA LYS A 149 -7.19 10.88 28.43
C LYS A 149 -7.59 12.12 27.65
N ASN A 150 -7.37 12.14 26.33
CA ASN A 150 -7.67 13.27 25.46
C ASN A 150 -8.56 12.83 24.29
N PRO A 151 -9.79 12.36 24.56
CA PRO A 151 -10.72 12.01 23.50
C PRO A 151 -11.21 13.29 22.82
N ILE A 152 -11.57 13.17 21.55
CA ILE A 152 -12.06 14.29 20.73
C ILE A 152 -13.53 14.10 20.41
N GLU A 153 -14.17 15.12 19.83
CA GLU A 153 -15.54 14.97 19.31
C GLU A 153 -15.59 14.01 18.11
N LEU A 154 -16.76 13.45 17.86
CA LEU A 154 -16.97 12.61 16.69
C LEU A 154 -16.91 13.47 15.41
N ASP A 155 -16.09 13.05 14.45
CA ASP A 155 -15.96 13.73 13.17
C ASP A 155 -17.12 13.32 12.24
N TYR A 156 -18.18 14.13 12.22
CA TYR A 156 -19.34 13.91 11.37
C TYR A 156 -19.02 14.03 9.87
N GLY A 157 -17.96 14.77 9.48
CA GLY A 157 -17.49 14.80 8.10
C GLY A 157 -17.00 13.42 7.62
N GLN A 158 -16.30 12.69 8.49
CA GLN A 158 -15.93 11.29 8.21
C GLN A 158 -17.15 10.37 8.18
N VAL A 159 -18.12 10.56 9.08
CA VAL A 159 -19.37 9.78 9.10
C VAL A 159 -20.12 9.97 7.78
N ASP A 160 -20.39 11.21 7.39
CA ASP A 160 -21.12 11.56 6.17
C ASP A 160 -20.39 11.08 4.93
N SER A 161 -19.06 11.22 4.87
CA SER A 161 -18.24 10.66 3.80
C SER A 161 -18.38 9.13 3.72
N GLY A 162 -18.40 8.44 4.85
CA GLY A 162 -18.60 7.01 4.92
C GLY A 162 -19.98 6.59 4.43
N ILE A 163 -21.04 7.23 4.92
CA ILE A 163 -22.43 6.98 4.53
C ILE A 163 -22.60 7.21 3.03
N ALA A 164 -22.21 8.39 2.53
CA ALA A 164 -22.32 8.73 1.12
C ALA A 164 -21.60 7.71 0.23
N ARG A 165 -20.40 7.27 0.63
CA ARG A 165 -19.66 6.25 -0.10
C ARG A 165 -20.42 4.92 -0.16
N HIS A 166 -20.93 4.43 0.98
CA HIS A 166 -21.69 3.17 1.03
C HIS A 166 -22.99 3.24 0.22
N VAL A 167 -23.72 4.35 0.31
CA VAL A 167 -24.95 4.60 -0.46
C VAL A 167 -24.66 4.60 -1.96
N LEU A 168 -23.67 5.36 -2.41
CA LEU A 168 -23.30 5.41 -3.83
C LEU A 168 -22.77 4.07 -4.33
N ASP A 169 -21.97 3.36 -3.55
CA ASP A 169 -21.49 2.04 -3.91
C ASP A 169 -22.64 1.03 -4.03
N PHE A 170 -23.67 1.12 -3.17
CA PHE A 170 -24.90 0.32 -3.28
C PHE A 170 -25.70 0.67 -4.54
N ILE A 171 -26.04 1.96 -4.74
CA ILE A 171 -26.87 2.42 -5.87
C ILE A 171 -26.24 1.99 -7.19
N PHE A 172 -24.95 2.30 -7.41
CA PHE A 172 -24.27 1.92 -8.65
C PHE A 172 -24.07 0.40 -8.74
N GLY A 173 -23.65 -0.24 -7.65
CA GLY A 173 -23.35 -1.66 -7.66
C GLY A 173 -24.59 -2.51 -7.93
N VAL A 174 -25.64 -2.34 -7.13
CA VAL A 174 -26.83 -3.18 -7.16
C VAL A 174 -27.66 -2.93 -8.41
N ASN A 175 -27.93 -1.66 -8.75
CA ASN A 175 -28.77 -1.34 -9.91
C ASN A 175 -28.12 -1.81 -11.21
N ILE A 176 -26.85 -1.47 -11.44
CA ILE A 176 -26.17 -1.88 -12.68
C ILE A 176 -26.05 -3.41 -12.75
N SER A 177 -25.73 -4.08 -11.63
CA SER A 177 -25.67 -5.55 -11.62
C SER A 177 -27.01 -6.18 -12.00
N ARG A 178 -28.12 -5.71 -11.41
CA ARG A 178 -29.48 -6.19 -11.70
C ARG A 178 -29.83 -5.96 -13.17
N SER A 179 -29.60 -4.77 -13.70
CA SER A 179 -29.88 -4.44 -15.10
C SER A 179 -29.07 -5.31 -16.07
N LEU A 180 -27.78 -5.55 -15.79
CA LEU A 180 -26.94 -6.44 -16.60
C LEU A 180 -27.47 -7.89 -16.58
N MET A 181 -27.80 -8.41 -15.40
CA MET A 181 -28.35 -9.77 -15.28
C MET A 181 -29.72 -9.91 -15.96
N LYS A 182 -30.59 -8.89 -15.84
CA LYS A 182 -31.89 -8.84 -16.53
C LYS A 182 -31.72 -8.87 -18.04
N SER A 183 -30.88 -7.97 -18.58
CA SER A 183 -30.60 -7.89 -20.02
C SER A 183 -30.03 -9.20 -20.59
N VAL A 184 -29.10 -9.87 -19.89
CA VAL A 184 -28.56 -11.17 -20.33
C VAL A 184 -29.62 -12.26 -20.25
N LYS A 185 -30.44 -12.27 -19.20
CA LYS A 185 -31.52 -13.27 -19.06
C LYS A 185 -32.55 -13.12 -20.19
N GLU A 186 -32.96 -11.90 -20.51
CA GLU A 186 -33.92 -11.61 -21.58
C GLU A 186 -33.36 -11.96 -22.97
N SER A 187 -32.06 -11.72 -23.22
CA SER A 187 -31.45 -12.01 -24.52
C SER A 187 -31.04 -13.46 -24.73
N THR A 188 -30.72 -14.21 -23.67
CA THR A 188 -30.14 -15.56 -23.78
C THR A 188 -30.98 -16.66 -23.14
N ASN A 189 -32.07 -16.32 -22.44
CA ASN A 189 -32.83 -17.21 -21.55
C ASN A 189 -31.98 -17.91 -20.47
N ARG A 190 -30.75 -17.43 -20.21
CA ARG A 190 -29.84 -17.96 -19.19
C ARG A 190 -29.59 -16.93 -18.10
N PHE A 191 -29.67 -17.36 -16.84
CA PHE A 191 -29.23 -16.53 -15.73
C PHE A 191 -27.70 -16.62 -15.58
N ILE A 192 -27.02 -15.51 -15.85
CA ILE A 192 -25.58 -15.37 -15.62
C ILE A 192 -25.38 -14.37 -14.50
N LYS A 193 -24.69 -14.78 -13.43
CA LYS A 193 -24.38 -13.90 -12.32
C LYS A 193 -23.35 -12.86 -12.76
N LEU A 194 -23.84 -11.64 -12.98
CA LEU A 194 -23.01 -10.48 -13.31
C LEU A 194 -23.01 -9.49 -12.16
N SER A 195 -22.00 -8.63 -12.19
CA SER A 195 -21.75 -7.66 -11.15
C SER A 195 -21.09 -6.42 -11.70
N ALA A 196 -21.43 -5.29 -11.13
CA ALA A 196 -20.80 -4.02 -11.39
C ALA A 196 -20.50 -3.33 -10.06
N GLY A 197 -19.65 -2.31 -10.13
CA GLY A 197 -19.37 -1.46 -8.99
C GLY A 197 -18.76 -0.16 -9.47
N ARG A 198 -19.10 0.94 -8.78
CA ARG A 198 -18.68 2.30 -9.14
C ARG A 198 -17.18 2.41 -9.44
N VAL A 199 -16.34 1.66 -8.72
CA VAL A 199 -14.88 1.62 -8.95
C VAL A 199 -14.41 0.33 -9.64
N GLN A 200 -15.10 -0.79 -9.42
CA GLN A 200 -14.77 -2.07 -10.05
C GLN A 200 -14.88 -2.00 -11.57
N THR A 201 -15.95 -1.41 -12.08
CA THR A 201 -16.22 -1.30 -13.52
C THR A 201 -15.15 -0.47 -14.25
N PRO A 202 -14.80 0.76 -13.82
CA PRO A 202 -13.73 1.52 -14.47
C PRO A 202 -12.35 0.85 -14.30
N ALA A 203 -12.08 0.17 -13.18
CA ALA A 203 -10.83 -0.60 -13.02
C ALA A 203 -10.72 -1.73 -14.06
N LEU A 204 -11.81 -2.47 -14.30
CA LEU A 204 -11.87 -3.47 -15.36
C LEU A 204 -11.71 -2.84 -16.75
N SER A 205 -12.33 -1.68 -17.00
CA SER A 205 -12.18 -0.97 -18.28
C SER A 205 -10.73 -0.64 -18.59
N ILE A 206 -9.95 -0.17 -17.59
CA ILE A 206 -8.51 0.12 -17.76
C ILE A 206 -7.74 -1.12 -18.25
N LEU A 207 -8.07 -2.30 -17.71
CA LEU A 207 -7.44 -3.56 -18.11
C LEU A 207 -7.86 -3.98 -19.53
N VAL A 208 -9.14 -3.88 -19.85
CA VAL A 208 -9.68 -4.18 -21.17
C VAL A 208 -9.07 -3.27 -22.24
N ASP A 209 -8.97 -1.98 -21.97
CA ASP A 209 -8.37 -1.01 -22.89
C ASP A 209 -6.89 -1.27 -23.11
N ARG A 210 -6.16 -1.64 -22.05
CA ARG A 210 -4.76 -2.08 -22.16
C ARG A 210 -4.63 -3.32 -23.03
N GLU A 211 -5.48 -4.33 -22.84
CA GLU A 211 -5.44 -5.56 -23.62
C GLU A 211 -5.83 -5.32 -25.09
N LYS A 212 -6.82 -4.46 -25.36
CA LYS A 212 -7.16 -4.02 -26.73
C LYS A 212 -5.96 -3.32 -27.39
N ALA A 213 -5.26 -2.45 -26.67
CA ALA A 213 -4.07 -1.79 -27.19
C ALA A 213 -2.95 -2.79 -27.52
N ILE A 214 -2.74 -3.81 -26.67
CA ILE A 214 -1.78 -4.88 -26.92
C ILE A 214 -2.16 -5.70 -28.16
N ARG A 215 -3.43 -6.09 -28.30
CA ARG A 215 -3.92 -6.89 -29.44
C ARG A 215 -3.88 -6.14 -30.77
N LYS A 216 -4.11 -4.83 -30.76
CA LYS A 216 -4.03 -3.97 -31.96
C LYS A 216 -2.61 -3.61 -32.36
N PHE A 217 -1.64 -3.81 -31.46
CA PHE A 217 -0.26 -3.42 -31.69
C PHE A 217 0.37 -4.29 -32.78
N LYS A 218 0.90 -3.66 -33.83
CA LYS A 218 1.66 -4.32 -34.89
C LYS A 218 3.15 -4.06 -34.63
N PRO A 219 3.95 -5.09 -34.30
CA PRO A 219 5.38 -4.92 -34.13
C PRO A 219 6.03 -4.41 -35.42
N GLU A 220 6.91 -3.42 -35.27
CA GLU A 220 7.75 -2.92 -36.35
C GLU A 220 9.20 -3.37 -36.11
N PRO A 221 9.88 -3.95 -37.12
CA PRO A 221 11.27 -4.32 -37.00
C PRO A 221 12.15 -3.06 -36.93
N TYR A 222 13.15 -3.10 -36.07
CA TYR A 222 14.19 -2.09 -35.96
C TYR A 222 15.51 -2.76 -35.62
N TRP A 223 16.61 -2.13 -35.99
CA TRP A 223 17.95 -2.60 -35.70
C TRP A 223 18.61 -1.71 -34.65
N ILE A 224 19.37 -2.35 -33.76
CA ILE A 224 20.35 -1.69 -32.90
C ILE A 224 21.73 -2.14 -33.36
N ILE A 225 22.62 -1.19 -33.62
CA ILE A 225 24.00 -1.51 -33.99
C ILE A 225 24.85 -1.51 -32.72
N LYS A 226 25.60 -2.60 -32.54
CA LYS A 226 26.47 -2.84 -31.41
C LYS A 226 27.91 -3.01 -31.89
N ALA A 227 28.84 -2.35 -31.22
CA ALA A 227 30.26 -2.64 -31.34
C ALA A 227 30.69 -3.45 -30.11
N ILE A 228 31.36 -4.58 -30.35
CA ILE A 228 32.02 -5.40 -29.34
C ILE A 228 33.50 -5.08 -29.42
N LEU A 229 34.02 -4.45 -28.38
CA LEU A 229 35.42 -4.06 -28.26
C LEU A 229 36.22 -5.17 -27.56
N GLU A 230 37.53 -4.98 -27.46
CA GLU A 230 38.34 -5.73 -26.48
C GLU A 230 37.80 -5.61 -25.05
N ASN A 231 38.09 -6.61 -24.22
CA ASN A 231 37.54 -6.77 -22.86
C ASN A 231 36.00 -6.90 -22.79
N ASP A 232 35.37 -7.31 -23.89
CA ASP A 232 33.92 -7.59 -24.02
C ASP A 232 33.02 -6.40 -23.67
N ILE A 233 33.54 -5.19 -23.90
CA ILE A 233 32.75 -3.96 -23.80
C ILE A 233 31.80 -3.88 -24.99
N ILE A 234 30.51 -3.75 -24.69
CA ILE A 234 29.46 -3.59 -25.69
C ILE A 234 29.03 -2.13 -25.73
N ALA A 235 29.35 -1.45 -26.84
CA ALA A 235 28.91 -0.09 -27.12
C ALA A 235 27.75 -0.07 -28.12
N LEU A 236 26.79 0.82 -27.92
CA LEU A 236 25.62 0.98 -28.79
C LEU A 236 25.80 2.22 -29.66
N ASN A 237 25.48 2.13 -30.95
CA ASN A 237 25.49 3.29 -31.83
C ASN A 237 24.54 4.39 -31.30
N GLN A 238 24.99 5.64 -31.32
CA GLN A 238 24.27 6.79 -30.75
C GLN A 238 22.91 7.05 -31.41
N ARG A 239 22.71 6.61 -32.67
CA ARG A 239 21.43 6.76 -33.38
C ARG A 239 20.30 5.96 -32.71
N GLY A 240 20.62 4.97 -31.88
CA GLY A 240 19.64 4.17 -31.17
C GLY A 240 18.91 3.19 -32.09
N LYS A 241 17.57 3.28 -32.17
CA LYS A 241 16.76 2.41 -33.01
C LYS A 241 16.78 2.89 -34.46
N ILE A 242 17.15 2.03 -35.39
CA ILE A 242 17.17 2.33 -36.83
C ILE A 242 16.11 1.45 -37.51
N PHE A 243 15.15 2.04 -38.23
CA PHE A 243 14.06 1.32 -38.90
C PHE A 243 14.33 1.03 -40.39
N GLN A 244 15.40 1.58 -40.96
CA GLN A 244 15.72 1.45 -42.38
C GLN A 244 16.96 0.57 -42.58
N LYS A 245 16.78 -0.60 -43.20
CA LYS A 245 17.86 -1.58 -43.43
C LYS A 245 19.04 -1.01 -44.23
N ASN A 246 18.80 -0.08 -45.16
CA ASN A 246 19.86 0.58 -45.92
C ASN A 246 20.77 1.44 -45.05
N LYS A 247 20.21 2.14 -44.05
CA LYS A 247 21.01 2.90 -43.07
C LYS A 247 21.87 1.98 -42.21
N VAL A 248 21.33 0.82 -41.83
CA VAL A 248 22.11 -0.21 -41.10
C VAL A 248 23.30 -0.67 -41.92
N LYS A 249 23.09 -1.02 -43.20
CA LYS A 249 24.18 -1.43 -44.10
C LYS A 249 25.24 -0.34 -44.26
N SER A 250 24.82 0.92 -44.39
CA SER A 250 25.73 2.06 -44.48
C SER A 250 26.62 2.17 -43.25
N VAL A 251 26.03 2.17 -42.04
CA VAL A 251 26.79 2.28 -40.78
C VAL A 251 27.76 1.10 -40.63
N LEU A 252 27.30 -0.13 -40.87
CA LEU A 252 28.17 -1.32 -40.81
C LEU A 252 29.33 -1.25 -41.82
N GLY A 253 29.08 -0.72 -43.03
CA GLY A 253 30.11 -0.52 -44.05
C GLY A 253 31.17 0.48 -43.61
N THR A 254 30.75 1.61 -43.04
CA THR A 254 31.63 2.65 -42.54
C THR A 254 32.54 2.16 -41.39
N CYS A 255 32.01 1.34 -40.49
CA CYS A 255 32.76 0.82 -39.35
C CYS A 255 33.67 -0.38 -39.68
N LYS A 256 33.58 -0.96 -40.88
CA LYS A 256 34.26 -2.23 -41.21
C LYS A 256 35.79 -2.09 -41.15
N GLY A 257 36.43 -2.89 -40.30
CA GLY A 257 37.89 -2.92 -40.15
C GLY A 257 38.48 -1.65 -39.53
N LYS A 258 37.66 -0.85 -38.83
CA LYS A 258 38.09 0.34 -38.09
C LYS A 258 38.14 0.04 -36.60
N ASP A 259 39.16 0.56 -35.94
CA ASP A 259 39.24 0.57 -34.48
C ASP A 259 38.35 1.67 -33.90
N ALA A 260 38.03 1.55 -32.62
CA ALA A 260 37.32 2.58 -31.87
C ALA A 260 38.29 3.61 -31.34
N ILE A 261 37.99 4.90 -31.53
CA ILE A 261 38.75 6.01 -30.95
C ILE A 261 37.91 6.60 -29.82
N ILE A 262 38.45 6.69 -28.61
CA ILE A 262 37.77 7.34 -27.50
C ILE A 262 37.66 8.84 -27.77
N GLU A 263 36.43 9.36 -27.84
CA GLU A 263 36.17 10.80 -28.03
C GLU A 263 35.98 11.53 -26.71
N GLU A 264 35.31 10.89 -25.75
CA GLU A 264 34.95 11.52 -24.48
C GLU A 264 34.72 10.44 -23.42
N VAL A 265 35.31 10.65 -22.24
CA VAL A 265 35.00 9.86 -21.04
C VAL A 265 34.45 10.79 -19.96
N LYS A 266 33.14 10.70 -19.70
CA LYS A 266 32.47 11.55 -18.72
C LYS A 266 32.00 10.77 -17.51
N ILE A 267 32.57 11.09 -16.35
CA ILE A 267 32.13 10.55 -15.05
C ILE A 267 31.17 11.55 -14.40
N ASN A 268 29.91 11.15 -14.25
CA ASN A 268 28.90 11.94 -13.56
C ASN A 268 28.62 11.35 -12.18
N ARG A 269 28.49 12.22 -11.17
CA ARG A 269 28.08 11.82 -9.81
C ARG A 269 26.60 12.06 -9.61
N ILE A 270 25.87 10.98 -9.32
CA ILE A 270 24.44 10.97 -9.03
C ILE A 270 24.26 10.81 -7.53
N THR A 271 23.65 11.81 -6.90
CA THR A 271 23.20 11.70 -5.52
C THR A 271 21.86 10.99 -5.47
N ARG A 272 21.76 9.94 -4.67
CA ARG A 272 20.50 9.26 -4.41
C ARG A 272 20.06 9.48 -2.96
N MET A 273 18.99 10.24 -2.82
CA MET A 273 18.36 10.51 -1.53
C MET A 273 17.85 9.21 -0.89
N PRO A 274 17.79 9.15 0.45
CA PRO A 274 17.07 8.10 1.16
C PRO A 274 15.63 7.94 0.63
N PRO A 275 15.01 6.76 0.79
CA PRO A 275 13.62 6.60 0.42
C PRO A 275 12.74 7.43 1.36
N ALA A 276 11.54 7.77 0.91
CA ALA A 276 10.50 8.28 1.80
C ALA A 276 9.96 7.12 2.67
N PRO A 277 9.42 7.40 3.87
CA PRO A 277 8.73 6.40 4.67
C PRO A 277 7.51 5.87 3.93
N PHE A 278 7.08 4.66 4.26
CA PHE A 278 5.98 4.02 3.55
C PHE A 278 4.64 4.69 3.84
N ASN A 279 3.89 4.97 2.77
CA ASN A 279 2.44 4.93 2.83
C ASN A 279 1.95 3.54 2.38
N LEU A 280 0.64 3.28 2.41
CA LEU A 280 0.10 1.96 2.07
C LEU A 280 0.46 1.52 0.63
N GLY A 281 0.26 2.40 -0.35
CA GLY A 281 0.57 2.11 -1.75
C GLY A 281 2.06 1.85 -1.99
N GLY A 282 2.94 2.60 -1.31
CA GLY A 282 4.38 2.39 -1.35
C GLY A 282 4.80 1.04 -0.75
N LEU A 283 4.19 0.66 0.37
CA LEU A 283 4.43 -0.64 0.99
C LEU A 283 3.97 -1.78 0.08
N GLN A 284 2.78 -1.68 -0.49
CA GLN A 284 2.22 -2.69 -1.42
C GLN A 284 3.09 -2.84 -2.68
N ALA A 285 3.51 -1.73 -3.29
CA ALA A 285 4.35 -1.75 -4.49
C ALA A 285 5.72 -2.38 -4.22
N GLU A 286 6.35 -2.04 -3.09
CA GLU A 286 7.65 -2.59 -2.73
C GLU A 286 7.55 -4.06 -2.31
N ALA A 287 6.55 -4.45 -1.53
CA ALA A 287 6.32 -5.85 -1.14
C ALA A 287 6.04 -6.75 -2.36
N TYR A 288 5.31 -6.24 -3.36
CA TYR A 288 5.13 -6.93 -4.64
C TYR A 288 6.46 -7.09 -5.37
N LYS A 289 7.22 -6.00 -5.52
CA LYS A 289 8.51 -6.01 -6.23
C LYS A 289 9.53 -6.97 -5.60
N VAL A 290 9.63 -6.99 -4.27
CA VAL A 290 10.68 -7.72 -3.56
C VAL A 290 10.25 -9.15 -3.22
N PHE A 291 8.97 -9.37 -2.90
CA PHE A 291 8.48 -10.65 -2.37
C PHE A 291 7.37 -11.30 -3.21
N GLY A 292 6.87 -10.64 -4.25
CA GLY A 292 5.73 -11.13 -5.03
C GLY A 292 4.41 -11.15 -4.26
N LEU A 293 4.30 -10.39 -3.17
CA LEU A 293 3.07 -10.34 -2.38
C LEU A 293 2.02 -9.44 -3.06
N SER A 294 0.81 -9.96 -3.22
CA SER A 294 -0.30 -9.14 -3.70
C SER A 294 -0.57 -7.97 -2.74
N PRO A 295 -1.01 -6.81 -3.26
CA PRO A 295 -1.42 -5.67 -2.44
C PRO A 295 -2.43 -6.01 -1.34
N LYS A 296 -3.41 -6.89 -1.63
CA LYS A 296 -4.41 -7.34 -0.65
C LYS A 296 -3.76 -8.12 0.49
N LYS A 297 -2.87 -9.07 0.16
CA LYS A 297 -2.15 -9.86 1.16
C LYS A 297 -1.23 -8.98 2.01
N THR A 298 -0.54 -8.02 1.39
CA THR A 298 0.32 -7.05 2.09
C THR A 298 -0.49 -6.19 3.06
N GLN A 299 -1.65 -5.68 2.63
CA GLN A 299 -2.55 -4.88 3.46
C GLN A 299 -3.07 -5.68 4.65
N SER A 300 -3.52 -6.93 4.44
CA SER A 300 -3.97 -7.80 5.53
C SER A 300 -2.86 -8.09 6.55
N ILE A 301 -1.64 -8.37 6.09
CA ILE A 301 -0.49 -8.60 6.97
C ILE A 301 -0.16 -7.34 7.77
N ALA A 302 -0.11 -6.17 7.12
CA ALA A 302 0.17 -4.91 7.80
C ALA A 302 -0.91 -4.59 8.85
N GLN A 303 -2.19 -4.85 8.55
CA GLN A 303 -3.27 -4.70 9.54
C GLN A 303 -3.04 -5.60 10.76
N ASN A 304 -2.63 -6.86 10.55
CA ASN A 304 -2.35 -7.78 11.67
C ASN A 304 -1.15 -7.31 12.50
N LEU A 305 -0.08 -6.83 11.86
CA LEU A 305 1.08 -6.27 12.57
C LEU A 305 0.70 -5.03 13.40
N TYR A 306 -0.21 -4.19 12.88
CA TYR A 306 -0.75 -3.05 13.63
C TYR A 306 -1.60 -3.50 14.82
N ILE A 307 -2.51 -4.46 14.63
CA ILE A 307 -3.36 -5.02 15.69
C ILE A 307 -2.50 -5.61 16.83
N GLU A 308 -1.37 -6.23 16.51
CA GLU A 308 -0.43 -6.72 17.51
C GLU A 308 0.45 -5.62 18.14
N GLY A 309 0.44 -4.41 17.58
CA GLY A 309 1.13 -3.23 18.10
C GLY A 309 2.56 -3.06 17.59
N TYR A 310 2.99 -3.80 16.56
CA TYR A 310 4.36 -3.76 16.03
C TYR A 310 4.61 -2.60 15.07
N ILE A 311 3.56 -2.12 14.39
CA ILE A 311 3.64 -0.99 13.45
C ILE A 311 2.52 0.02 13.71
N SER A 312 2.68 1.22 13.16
CA SER A 312 1.61 2.21 13.08
C SER A 312 0.51 1.80 12.11
N TYR A 313 -0.63 2.48 12.22
CA TYR A 313 -1.82 2.21 11.43
C TYR A 313 -1.49 2.25 9.92
N PRO A 314 -1.70 1.14 9.18
CA PRO A 314 -1.11 0.99 7.86
C PRO A 314 -1.90 1.70 6.76
N ARG A 315 -3.15 2.12 7.01
CA ARG A 315 -4.01 2.74 5.98
C ARG A 315 -3.83 4.25 5.93
N THR A 316 -2.60 4.67 5.67
CA THR A 316 -2.21 6.08 5.56
C THR A 316 -1.73 6.39 4.13
N SER A 317 -2.02 7.60 3.66
CA SER A 317 -1.40 8.16 2.45
C SER A 317 -0.08 8.88 2.74
N SER A 318 0.18 9.16 4.02
CA SER A 318 1.29 10.00 4.48
C SER A 318 2.64 9.35 4.23
N GLN A 319 3.58 10.20 3.82
CA GLN A 319 5.00 9.92 3.76
C GLN A 319 5.76 10.83 4.73
N LYS A 320 5.07 11.28 5.78
CA LYS A 320 5.59 12.17 6.83
C LYS A 320 5.78 11.43 8.14
N LEU A 321 6.85 11.75 8.85
CA LEU A 321 7.10 11.30 10.21
C LEU A 321 7.18 12.58 11.07
N PRO A 322 6.08 12.93 11.77
CA PRO A 322 6.05 14.11 12.63
C PRO A 322 7.02 13.98 13.80
N LYS A 323 7.64 15.09 14.21
CA LYS A 323 8.57 15.16 15.35
C LYS A 323 7.96 14.72 16.70
N THR A 324 6.64 14.60 16.78
CA THR A 324 5.94 14.05 17.95
C THR A 324 6.17 12.55 18.15
N ILE A 325 6.68 11.84 17.12
CA ILE A 325 7.11 10.45 17.22
C ILE A 325 8.50 10.41 17.87
N ASP A 326 8.63 9.62 18.93
CA ASP A 326 9.91 9.40 19.62
C ASP A 326 10.78 8.37 18.87
N TYR A 327 11.56 8.85 17.90
CA TYR A 327 12.44 8.01 17.09
C TYR A 327 13.52 7.30 17.91
N GLU A 328 14.05 7.97 18.94
CA GLU A 328 15.09 7.41 19.80
C GLU A 328 14.54 6.20 20.58
N LYS A 329 13.31 6.30 21.12
CA LYS A 329 12.63 5.16 21.75
C LYS A 329 12.38 4.01 20.78
N ILE A 330 11.93 4.30 19.56
CA ILE A 330 11.71 3.28 18.53
C ILE A 330 13.02 2.56 18.20
N PHE A 331 14.10 3.30 17.92
CA PHE A 331 15.40 2.72 17.60
C PHE A 331 16.03 1.97 18.77
N LYS A 332 15.86 2.44 20.01
CA LYS A 332 16.28 1.71 21.21
C LYS A 332 15.55 0.37 21.33
N GLY A 333 14.25 0.33 21.02
CA GLY A 333 13.46 -0.90 20.98
C GLY A 333 13.93 -1.86 19.90
N LEU A 334 14.12 -1.37 18.67
CA LEU A 334 14.57 -2.16 17.53
C LEU A 334 16.00 -2.70 17.69
N SER A 335 16.90 -1.93 18.32
CA SER A 335 18.31 -2.31 18.55
C SER A 335 18.49 -3.50 19.48
N LYS A 336 17.41 -4.03 20.09
CA LYS A 336 17.44 -5.30 20.81
C LYS A 336 17.57 -6.50 19.86
N ASP A 337 17.20 -6.34 18.58
CA ASP A 337 17.49 -7.32 17.52
C ASP A 337 18.84 -6.97 16.87
N PRO A 338 19.84 -7.87 16.92
CA PRO A 338 21.17 -7.60 16.36
C PRO A 338 21.14 -7.16 14.90
N ARG A 339 20.20 -7.68 14.10
CA ARG A 339 20.07 -7.40 12.67
C ARG A 339 19.73 -5.94 12.41
N PHE A 340 18.90 -5.34 13.28
CA PHE A 340 18.55 -3.93 13.19
C PHE A 340 19.59 -3.05 13.88
N LYS A 341 20.15 -3.51 15.00
CA LYS A 341 21.19 -2.79 15.74
C LYS A 341 22.37 -2.41 14.85
N GLU A 342 22.85 -3.35 14.04
CA GLU A 342 23.94 -3.12 13.10
C GLU A 342 23.61 -1.95 12.14
N LYS A 343 22.38 -1.92 11.61
CA LYS A 343 21.95 -0.87 10.67
C LYS A 343 21.65 0.47 11.35
N ILE A 344 21.27 0.46 12.63
CA ILE A 344 20.93 1.67 13.40
C ILE A 344 22.19 2.38 13.91
N THR A 345 23.25 1.64 14.27
CA THR A 345 24.46 2.19 14.91
C THR A 345 25.14 3.27 14.04
N ASN A 346 25.01 3.14 12.72
CA ASN A 346 25.63 4.05 11.74
C ASN A 346 24.73 5.23 11.32
N LEU A 347 23.58 5.42 11.98
CA LEU A 347 22.69 6.54 11.65
C LEU A 347 23.26 7.88 12.15
N LYS A 348 23.14 8.90 11.30
CA LYS A 348 23.60 10.25 11.63
C LYS A 348 22.66 10.91 12.65
N LYS A 349 23.25 11.54 13.67
CA LYS A 349 22.54 12.44 14.59
C LYS A 349 22.65 13.91 14.15
N PRO A 350 21.63 14.76 14.39
CA PRO A 350 20.31 14.41 14.93
C PRO A 350 19.48 13.58 13.93
N LEU A 351 18.61 12.71 14.44
CA LEU A 351 17.74 11.88 13.63
C LEU A 351 16.75 12.73 12.84
N LYS A 352 17.03 12.93 11.55
CA LYS A 352 16.18 13.69 10.64
C LYS A 352 15.68 12.78 9.51
N PRO A 353 14.37 12.49 9.44
CA PRO A 353 13.84 11.65 8.37
C PRO A 353 13.85 12.40 7.03
N HIS A 354 14.17 11.67 5.96
CA HIS A 354 13.87 12.13 4.60
C HIS A 354 12.40 11.87 4.28
N GLU A 355 11.61 12.94 4.29
CA GLU A 355 10.16 12.84 4.07
C GLU A 355 9.75 12.86 2.60
N GLY A 356 8.63 12.20 2.30
CA GLY A 356 7.99 12.30 0.99
C GLY A 356 7.11 13.54 0.85
N LYS A 357 6.41 13.62 -0.29
CA LYS A 357 5.53 14.73 -0.64
C LYS A 357 4.10 14.57 -0.11
N LYS A 358 3.63 13.32 0.07
CA LYS A 358 2.25 13.04 0.46
C LYS A 358 2.07 13.18 1.96
N GLU A 359 0.93 13.72 2.36
CA GLU A 359 0.53 13.91 3.77
C GLU A 359 -0.84 13.27 4.00
N ASP A 360 -1.15 13.04 5.28
CA ASP A 360 -2.45 12.54 5.75
C ASP A 360 -2.68 13.16 7.13
N GLU A 361 -3.77 13.91 7.29
CA GLU A 361 -4.06 14.68 8.51
C GLU A 361 -4.29 13.78 9.72
N ALA A 362 -4.77 12.55 9.48
CA ALA A 362 -5.13 11.62 10.54
C ALA A 362 -3.93 10.82 11.05
N HIS A 363 -3.01 10.45 10.15
CA HIS A 363 -2.01 9.44 10.42
C HIS A 363 -0.63 9.79 9.85
N PRO A 364 0.45 9.54 10.62
CA PRO A 364 1.80 9.57 10.08
C PRO A 364 2.00 8.44 9.06
N ALA A 365 3.16 8.41 8.41
CA ALA A 365 3.60 7.30 7.59
C ALA A 365 3.67 5.98 8.38
N ILE A 366 3.67 4.86 7.68
CA ILE A 366 3.83 3.52 8.25
C ILE A 366 5.24 3.38 8.83
N HIS A 367 5.34 3.10 10.13
CA HIS A 367 6.60 2.95 10.85
C HIS A 367 6.48 1.90 11.96
N PRO A 368 7.59 1.27 12.39
CA PRO A 368 7.58 0.36 13.53
C PRO A 368 7.40 1.12 14.85
N THR A 369 6.80 0.47 15.85
CA THR A 369 6.60 1.07 17.19
C THR A 369 7.81 0.90 18.12
N GLY A 370 8.81 0.13 17.68
CA GLY A 370 9.96 -0.28 18.50
C GLY A 370 9.72 -1.57 19.31
N LEU A 371 8.49 -2.08 19.34
CA LEU A 371 8.19 -3.40 19.91
C LEU A 371 8.68 -4.49 18.94
N LEU A 372 9.51 -5.39 19.45
CA LEU A 372 9.95 -6.55 18.69
C LEU A 372 8.89 -7.67 18.76
N PRO A 373 8.58 -8.30 17.63
CA PRO A 373 7.66 -9.42 17.63
C PRO A 373 8.32 -10.69 18.16
N GLU A 374 7.61 -11.43 19.01
CA GLU A 374 8.09 -12.71 19.56
C GLU A 374 8.04 -13.83 18.52
N LYS A 375 6.92 -13.94 17.79
CA LYS A 375 6.71 -14.94 16.74
C LYS A 375 5.90 -14.37 15.59
N LEU A 376 6.48 -14.37 14.40
CA LEU A 376 5.79 -14.02 13.15
C LEU A 376 5.83 -15.20 12.19
N GLY A 377 4.76 -15.36 11.40
CA GLY A 377 4.79 -16.21 10.23
C GLY A 377 5.77 -15.69 9.17
N LYS A 378 6.07 -16.54 8.17
CA LYS A 378 7.07 -16.24 7.14
C LYS A 378 6.80 -14.92 6.40
N TYR A 379 5.54 -14.64 6.08
CA TYR A 379 5.17 -13.45 5.30
C TYR A 379 5.03 -12.21 6.18
N GLU A 380 4.52 -12.38 7.40
CA GLU A 380 4.46 -11.33 8.43
C GLU A 380 5.85 -10.81 8.76
N LYS A 381 6.82 -11.73 8.94
CA LYS A 381 8.23 -11.39 9.16
C LYS A 381 8.79 -10.55 8.00
N LYS A 382 8.54 -10.95 6.76
CA LYS A 382 8.98 -10.22 5.56
C LYS A 382 8.43 -8.79 5.50
N VAL A 383 7.13 -8.61 5.73
CA VAL A 383 6.50 -7.28 5.67
C VAL A 383 6.96 -6.41 6.85
N TYR A 384 7.09 -6.98 8.05
CA TYR A 384 7.61 -6.27 9.22
C TYR A 384 9.06 -5.79 8.98
N GLU A 385 9.94 -6.68 8.53
CA GLU A 385 11.34 -6.32 8.22
C GLU A 385 11.41 -5.27 7.10
N LEU A 386 10.56 -5.36 6.08
CA LEU A 386 10.48 -4.35 5.03
C LEU A 386 10.17 -2.96 5.60
N ILE A 387 9.19 -2.88 6.51
CA ILE A 387 8.82 -1.64 7.20
C ILE A 387 9.98 -1.13 8.07
N VAL A 388 10.62 -2.01 8.84
CA VAL A 388 11.74 -1.65 9.72
C VAL A 388 12.95 -1.14 8.92
N TYR A 389 13.39 -1.88 7.89
CA TYR A 389 14.53 -1.46 7.07
C TYR A 389 14.23 -0.18 6.31
N ARG A 390 13.01 0.01 5.78
CA ARG A 390 12.62 1.29 5.18
C ARG A 390 12.69 2.41 6.22
N PHE A 391 12.15 2.19 7.42
CA PHE A 391 12.17 3.20 8.48
C PHE A 391 13.60 3.57 8.88
N ILE A 392 14.51 2.62 9.07
CA ILE A 392 15.93 2.89 9.35
C ILE A 392 16.54 3.70 8.19
N SER A 393 16.36 3.25 6.95
CA SER A 393 16.93 3.91 5.77
C SER A 393 16.46 5.35 5.58
N VAL A 394 15.26 5.72 6.03
CA VAL A 394 14.75 7.10 5.96
C VAL A 394 15.64 8.10 6.71
N PHE A 395 16.40 7.64 7.70
CA PHE A 395 17.36 8.45 8.48
C PHE A 395 18.81 8.27 8.01
N GLY A 396 19.04 7.43 7.00
CA GLY A 396 20.37 7.18 6.45
C GLY A 396 20.91 8.38 5.65
N GLU A 397 22.22 8.37 5.39
CA GLU A 397 22.82 9.39 4.53
C GLU A 397 22.49 9.18 3.05
N LYS A 398 22.62 10.22 2.24
CA LYS A 398 22.54 10.10 0.79
C LYS A 398 23.58 9.10 0.25
N ALA A 399 23.17 8.27 -0.69
CA ALA A 399 24.09 7.42 -1.45
C ALA A 399 24.71 8.21 -2.59
N LEU A 400 25.95 7.87 -2.96
CA LEU A 400 26.66 8.46 -4.10
C LEU A 400 26.94 7.37 -5.14
N ILE A 401 26.46 7.59 -6.35
CA ILE A 401 26.66 6.68 -7.48
C ILE A 401 27.46 7.44 -8.53
N GLU A 402 28.51 6.81 -9.06
CA GLU A 402 29.18 7.30 -10.26
C GLU A 402 28.61 6.60 -11.48
N SER A 403 28.42 7.36 -12.56
CA SER A 403 28.05 6.86 -13.87
C SER A 403 29.07 7.35 -14.89
N MET A 404 29.90 6.44 -15.37
CA MET A 404 30.80 6.65 -16.50
C MET A 404 29.99 6.54 -17.79
N ASN A 405 30.11 7.54 -18.66
CA ASN A 405 29.53 7.55 -19.99
C ASN A 405 30.66 7.80 -20.97
N THR A 406 30.89 6.87 -21.88
CA THR A 406 31.98 6.96 -22.84
C THR A 406 31.41 7.08 -24.24
N LYS A 407 31.95 8.00 -25.02
CA LYS A 407 31.74 8.11 -26.46
C LYS A 407 32.98 7.62 -27.18
N LEU A 408 32.75 6.89 -28.26
CA LEU A 408 33.80 6.40 -29.14
C LEU A 408 33.37 6.57 -30.60
N ASP A 409 34.31 6.95 -31.45
CA ASP A 409 34.14 6.99 -32.90
C ASP A 409 34.65 5.70 -33.53
N ILE A 410 33.85 5.12 -34.43
CA ILE A 410 34.27 3.98 -35.27
C ILE A 410 34.00 4.35 -36.72
N GLY A 411 35.01 4.92 -37.39
CA GLY A 411 34.95 5.28 -38.81
C GLY A 411 34.06 6.49 -39.13
N GLY A 412 33.79 7.38 -38.18
CA GLY A 412 32.89 8.53 -38.31
C GLY A 412 31.48 8.30 -37.75
N GLU A 413 31.24 7.16 -37.11
CA GLU A 413 29.97 6.81 -36.45
C GLU A 413 30.17 6.71 -34.93
N ILE A 414 29.35 7.44 -34.17
CA ILE A 414 29.50 7.53 -32.72
C ILE A 414 28.78 6.38 -32.02
N PHE A 415 29.49 5.72 -31.11
CA PHE A 415 29.00 4.69 -30.20
C PHE A 415 29.12 5.14 -28.75
N LYS A 416 28.28 4.56 -27.88
CA LYS A 416 28.23 4.86 -26.45
C LYS A 416 28.12 3.61 -25.61
N PHE A 417 28.83 3.58 -24.50
CA PHE A 417 28.54 2.66 -23.40
C PHE A 417 28.57 3.40 -22.06
N SER A 418 27.98 2.79 -21.04
CA SER A 418 27.96 3.33 -19.69
C SER A 418 28.20 2.27 -18.64
N ARG A 419 28.89 2.64 -17.56
CA ARG A 419 29.09 1.83 -16.36
C ARG A 419 28.63 2.59 -15.14
N LYS A 420 28.13 1.88 -14.12
CA LYS A 420 27.74 2.47 -12.83
C LYS A 420 28.35 1.72 -11.66
N ARG A 421 28.77 2.48 -10.66
CA ARG A 421 29.24 1.94 -9.38
C ARG A 421 28.76 2.79 -8.21
N VAL A 422 28.49 2.14 -7.09
CA VAL A 422 28.19 2.85 -5.84
C VAL A 422 29.51 3.23 -5.18
N VAL A 423 29.77 4.54 -5.08
CA VAL A 423 30.95 5.10 -4.40
C VAL A 423 30.72 5.21 -2.90
N LYS A 424 29.49 5.57 -2.50
CA LYS A 424 29.07 5.63 -1.10
C LYS A 424 27.70 4.99 -0.96
N MET A 425 27.62 3.91 -0.18
CA MET A 425 26.36 3.19 0.05
C MET A 425 25.29 4.07 0.70
N GLY A 426 25.68 4.90 1.68
CA GLY A 426 24.73 5.73 2.42
C GLY A 426 23.58 4.88 2.95
N TRP A 427 22.34 5.30 2.69
CA TRP A 427 21.16 4.58 3.16
C TRP A 427 21.00 3.16 2.59
N MET A 428 21.64 2.86 1.46
CA MET A 428 21.52 1.56 0.78
C MET A 428 22.13 0.43 1.63
N GLU A 429 23.06 0.75 2.54
CA GLU A 429 23.62 -0.22 3.48
C GLU A 429 22.58 -0.72 4.50
N GLN A 430 21.57 0.09 4.81
CA GLN A 430 20.49 -0.29 5.72
C GLN A 430 19.33 -1.00 5.01
N TYR A 431 19.30 -1.01 3.67
CA TYR A 431 18.17 -1.52 2.90
C TYR A 431 18.54 -2.77 2.07
N PRO A 432 18.34 -3.99 2.60
CA PRO A 432 18.85 -5.22 1.98
C PRO A 432 18.12 -5.63 0.70
N TYR A 433 17.01 -4.99 0.36
CA TYR A 433 16.16 -5.38 -0.77
C TYR A 433 16.51 -4.66 -2.09
N GLN A 434 17.64 -3.97 -2.12
CA GLN A 434 18.09 -3.26 -3.29
C GLN A 434 19.32 -3.94 -3.91
N LYS A 435 19.30 -4.09 -5.24
CA LYS A 435 20.48 -4.48 -6.00
C LYS A 435 21.52 -3.37 -5.95
N ILE A 436 22.74 -3.72 -5.56
CA ILE A 436 23.90 -2.83 -5.58
C ILE A 436 24.54 -2.91 -6.98
N GLU A 437 24.81 -1.77 -7.57
CA GLU A 437 25.56 -1.64 -8.83
C GLU A 437 27.03 -1.39 -8.48
N ASP A 438 27.92 -2.25 -8.96
CA ASP A 438 29.36 -2.13 -8.69
C ASP A 438 30.15 -2.60 -9.91
N GLU A 439 29.95 -1.92 -11.04
CA GLU A 439 30.68 -2.20 -12.26
C GLU A 439 32.08 -1.56 -12.22
N LYS A 440 33.08 -2.30 -12.71
CA LYS A 440 34.43 -1.74 -12.90
C LYS A 440 34.39 -0.66 -13.99
N PHE A 441 35.07 0.45 -13.73
CA PHE A 441 35.26 1.51 -14.70
C PHE A 441 36.58 1.22 -15.41
N PRO A 442 36.57 0.96 -16.72
CA PRO A 442 37.82 0.89 -17.48
C PRO A 442 38.51 2.25 -17.44
N GLU A 443 39.83 2.23 -17.48
CA GLU A 443 40.65 3.44 -17.61
C GLU A 443 40.88 3.66 -19.10
N PHE A 444 40.47 4.83 -19.59
CA PHE A 444 40.57 5.22 -20.99
C PHE A 444 41.03 6.67 -21.08
N GLU A 445 41.89 6.97 -22.05
CA GLU A 445 42.29 8.33 -22.40
C GLU A 445 41.60 8.82 -23.67
N GLU A 446 41.32 10.12 -23.78
CA GLU A 446 40.81 10.68 -25.03
C GLU A 446 41.83 10.52 -26.16
N GLY A 447 41.36 10.06 -27.32
CA GLY A 447 42.20 9.70 -28.46
C GLY A 447 42.75 8.27 -28.43
N GLU A 448 42.57 7.52 -27.33
CA GLU A 448 42.98 6.12 -27.24
C GLU A 448 42.26 5.26 -28.30
N LYS A 449 43.02 4.36 -28.93
CA LYS A 449 42.51 3.40 -29.91
C LYS A 449 42.28 2.05 -29.25
N ILE A 450 41.07 1.51 -29.43
CA ILE A 450 40.66 0.22 -28.91
C ILE A 450 40.26 -0.69 -30.07
N PRO A 451 40.86 -1.89 -30.19
CA PRO A 451 40.49 -2.84 -31.24
C PRO A 451 39.01 -3.25 -31.14
N VAL A 452 38.35 -3.26 -32.30
CA VAL A 452 36.95 -3.67 -32.43
C VAL A 452 36.90 -5.12 -32.89
N LYS A 453 36.40 -6.03 -32.04
CA LYS A 453 36.21 -7.45 -32.39
C LYS A 453 35.14 -7.63 -33.46
N GLU A 454 34.00 -6.96 -33.27
CA GLU A 454 32.85 -7.10 -34.16
C GLU A 454 31.94 -5.87 -34.06
N VAL A 455 31.48 -5.36 -35.22
CA VAL A 455 30.31 -4.47 -35.28
C VAL A 455 29.17 -5.22 -35.94
N LYS A 456 28.07 -5.41 -35.21
CA LYS A 456 26.90 -6.13 -35.71
C LYS A 456 25.61 -5.38 -35.47
N ALA A 457 24.64 -5.62 -36.36
CA ALA A 457 23.27 -5.18 -36.19
C ALA A 457 22.44 -6.30 -35.56
N GLU A 458 21.76 -5.99 -34.47
CA GLU A 458 20.77 -6.87 -33.86
C GLU A 458 19.38 -6.40 -34.28
N GLU A 459 18.67 -7.25 -35.02
CA GLU A 459 17.26 -7.04 -35.35
C GLU A 459 16.40 -7.28 -34.11
N ARG A 460 15.49 -6.35 -33.86
CA ARG A 460 14.53 -6.38 -32.75
C ARG A 460 13.19 -5.90 -33.25
N GLU A 461 12.16 -6.19 -32.47
CA GLU A 461 10.83 -5.68 -32.75
C GLU A 461 10.37 -4.74 -31.63
N THR A 462 9.64 -3.70 -32.01
CA THR A 462 8.94 -2.86 -31.02
C THR A 462 7.99 -3.74 -30.21
N LYS A 463 7.86 -3.47 -28.91
CA LYS A 463 7.00 -4.24 -28.01
C LYS A 463 5.69 -3.49 -27.74
N PRO A 464 4.56 -4.20 -27.57
CA PRO A 464 3.33 -3.58 -27.11
C PRO A 464 3.50 -3.02 -25.70
N PRO A 465 2.59 -2.13 -25.24
CA PRO A 465 2.59 -1.66 -23.87
C PRO A 465 2.48 -2.85 -22.90
N SER A 466 3.26 -2.84 -21.80
CA SER A 466 3.21 -3.93 -20.82
C SER A 466 1.83 -4.05 -20.18
N ARG A 467 1.42 -5.29 -19.88
CA ARG A 467 0.24 -5.55 -19.06
C ARG A 467 0.41 -4.97 -17.66
N TYR A 468 -0.70 -4.59 -17.05
CA TYR A 468 -0.70 -4.22 -15.64
C TYR A 468 -0.60 -5.47 -14.77
N ASN A 469 0.33 -5.48 -13.83
CA ASN A 469 0.21 -6.29 -12.61
C ASN A 469 -0.60 -5.53 -11.55
N GLU A 470 -0.98 -6.19 -10.45
CA GLU A 470 -1.78 -5.59 -9.38
C GLU A 470 -1.19 -4.27 -8.84
N ALA A 471 0.12 -4.22 -8.59
CA ALA A 471 0.77 -3.00 -8.07
C ALA A 471 0.72 -1.84 -9.08
N SER A 472 0.96 -2.12 -10.36
CA SER A 472 0.87 -1.12 -11.42
C SER A 472 -0.56 -0.67 -11.69
N LEU A 473 -1.55 -1.55 -11.50
CA LEU A 473 -2.97 -1.20 -11.58
C LEU A 473 -3.38 -0.30 -10.41
N ILE A 474 -2.95 -0.59 -9.18
CA ILE A 474 -3.20 0.31 -8.02
C ILE A 474 -2.64 1.70 -8.30
N LYS A 475 -1.42 1.78 -8.86
CA LYS A 475 -0.80 3.07 -9.18
C LYS A 475 -1.59 3.83 -10.25
N GLU A 476 -2.10 3.13 -11.26
CA GLU A 476 -2.94 3.75 -12.29
C GLU A 476 -4.30 4.19 -11.72
N MET A 477 -4.92 3.38 -10.85
CA MET A 477 -6.15 3.75 -10.14
C MET A 477 -5.94 4.97 -9.25
N GLU A 478 -4.83 5.02 -8.50
CA GLU A 478 -4.46 6.19 -7.68
C GLU A 478 -4.28 7.44 -8.54
N LYS A 479 -3.55 7.33 -9.67
CA LYS A 479 -3.34 8.44 -10.61
C LYS A 479 -4.66 9.00 -11.15
N ARG A 480 -5.67 8.16 -11.32
CA ARG A 480 -7.02 8.54 -11.83
C ARG A 480 -8.01 8.90 -10.72
N GLY A 481 -7.60 8.89 -9.45
CA GLY A 481 -8.52 9.13 -8.32
C GLY A 481 -9.56 8.02 -8.12
N LEU A 482 -9.32 6.81 -8.63
CA LEU A 482 -10.24 5.67 -8.52
C LEU A 482 -9.98 4.88 -7.23
N GLY A 483 -11.00 4.84 -6.38
CA GLY A 483 -10.92 4.20 -5.06
C GLY A 483 -9.97 4.92 -4.10
N THR A 484 -9.93 4.45 -2.86
CA THR A 484 -9.09 5.02 -1.81
C THR A 484 -7.91 4.11 -1.50
N LYS A 485 -6.95 4.62 -0.72
CA LYS A 485 -5.81 3.84 -0.20
C LYS A 485 -6.25 2.49 0.41
N SER A 486 -7.41 2.47 1.06
CA SER A 486 -7.95 1.29 1.76
C SER A 486 -8.74 0.33 0.87
N THR A 487 -9.28 0.78 -0.28
CA THR A 487 -10.24 -0.01 -1.09
C THR A 487 -9.68 -0.58 -2.39
N ARG A 488 -8.61 0.01 -2.95
CA ARG A 488 -8.07 -0.41 -4.27
C ARG A 488 -7.68 -1.88 -4.33
N ALA A 489 -6.98 -2.38 -3.31
CA ALA A 489 -6.56 -3.78 -3.26
C ALA A 489 -7.76 -4.74 -3.22
N ASP A 490 -8.82 -4.37 -2.50
CA ASP A 490 -10.04 -5.16 -2.38
C ASP A 490 -10.82 -5.18 -3.69
N ILE A 491 -10.90 -4.05 -4.40
CA ILE A 491 -11.52 -3.96 -5.71
C ILE A 491 -10.82 -4.86 -6.73
N ILE A 492 -9.49 -4.90 -6.71
CA ILE A 492 -8.71 -5.80 -7.59
C ILE A 492 -8.97 -7.26 -7.24
N SER A 493 -8.99 -7.61 -5.94
CA SER A 493 -9.35 -8.96 -5.49
C SER A 493 -10.75 -9.37 -5.99
N ILE A 494 -11.72 -8.46 -5.91
CA ILE A 494 -13.10 -8.72 -6.39
C ILE A 494 -13.12 -9.03 -7.89
N LEU A 495 -12.28 -8.39 -8.71
CA LEU A 495 -12.19 -8.69 -10.14
C LEU A 495 -11.73 -10.14 -10.38
N TYR A 496 -10.74 -10.61 -9.62
CA TYR A 496 -10.28 -12.01 -9.67
C TYR A 496 -11.34 -12.98 -9.14
N ASP A 497 -11.91 -12.71 -7.96
CA ASP A 497 -12.89 -13.57 -7.30
C ASP A 497 -14.15 -13.77 -8.15
N ARG A 498 -14.53 -12.73 -8.91
CA ARG A 498 -15.67 -12.76 -9.84
C ARG A 498 -15.31 -13.19 -11.26
N LYS A 499 -14.06 -13.60 -11.50
CA LYS A 499 -13.55 -14.15 -12.77
C LYS A 499 -13.69 -13.18 -13.96
N TYR A 500 -13.52 -11.88 -13.72
CA TYR A 500 -13.43 -10.89 -14.80
C TYR A 500 -12.02 -10.76 -15.37
N ILE A 501 -11.02 -11.19 -14.61
CA ILE A 501 -9.60 -11.16 -14.96
C ILE A 501 -8.93 -12.49 -14.65
#